data_AF-A0A535BV53-F1
#
_entry.id   AF-A0A535BV53-F1
#
_cell.length_a   1.000
_cell.length_b   1.000
_cell.length_c   1.000
_cell.angle_alpha   90.00
_cell.angle_beta   90.00
_cell.angle_gamma   90.00
#
_symmetry.space_group_name_H-M   'P 1'
#
loop_
_entity.id
_entity.type
_entity.pdbx_description
1 polymer ?
#
loop_
_entity_poly.entity_id
_entity_poly.type
_entity_poly.pdbx_seq_one_letter_code
_entity_poly.pdbx_strand_id
1 'polypeptide(L)'
;MNTSAGTVSRAPIIGFVLGMLVALCIGVAWLTIGSPLTWPGAARLALQERRGEEVYNANCLSCHGGRTGGTIEDSPPRHNANGHTWHHPDCAIRTMIREGSAGIFEEKRADAPQMQPFKGTLSSDDIEAVMAYIKTMWLPWQRDVQAGFTKEMCFDTN
;
A
#
# COMPACT_ATOMS: atom_id res chain seq x y z
N MET A 1 41.59 39.33 -60.22
CA MET A 1 40.39 39.65 -59.42
C MET A 1 40.04 38.40 -58.62
N ASN A 2 40.49 38.28 -57.37
CA ASN A 2 40.19 37.11 -56.53
C ASN A 2 39.04 37.46 -55.59
N THR A 3 37.92 36.77 -55.77
CA THR A 3 36.79 36.72 -54.84
C THR A 3 37.16 35.85 -53.64
N SER A 4 37.31 36.44 -52.46
CA SER A 4 37.40 35.72 -51.19
C SER A 4 36.00 35.26 -50.75
N ALA A 5 35.81 33.95 -50.70
CA ALA A 5 34.61 33.33 -50.14
C ALA A 5 34.59 33.52 -48.62
N GLY A 6 33.60 34.25 -48.10
CA GLY A 6 33.37 34.40 -46.67
C GLY A 6 32.83 33.11 -46.06
N THR A 7 33.59 32.48 -45.17
CA THR A 7 33.13 31.37 -44.34
C THR A 7 32.07 31.86 -43.35
N VAL A 8 30.83 31.41 -43.50
CA VAL A 8 29.75 31.65 -42.53
C VAL A 8 30.04 30.84 -41.25
N SER A 9 30.17 31.53 -40.11
CA SER A 9 30.43 30.89 -38.81
C SER A 9 29.24 30.02 -38.39
N ARG A 10 29.45 28.70 -38.29
CA ARG A 10 28.46 27.69 -37.86
C ARG A 10 28.26 27.63 -36.34
N ALA A 11 29.02 28.42 -35.58
CA ALA A 11 29.01 28.45 -34.12
C ALA A 11 27.61 28.63 -33.46
N PRO A 12 26.71 29.51 -33.94
CA PRO A 12 25.40 29.69 -33.30
C PRO A 12 24.46 28.49 -33.50
N ILE A 13 24.58 27.78 -34.63
CA ILE A 13 23.76 26.60 -34.93
C ILE A 13 24.16 25.43 -34.02
N ILE A 14 25.47 25.26 -33.79
CA ILE A 14 26.00 24.21 -32.90
C ILE A 14 25.54 24.44 -31.46
N GLY A 15 25.57 25.69 -30.99
CA GLY A 15 25.09 26.05 -29.64
C GLY A 15 23.59 25.77 -29.43
N PHE A 16 22.76 26.07 -30.44
CA PHE A 16 21.32 25.83 -30.38
C PHE A 16 20.99 24.32 -30.34
N VAL A 17 21.65 23.52 -31.18
CA VAL A 17 21.45 22.06 -31.20
C VAL A 17 21.88 21.42 -29.88
N LEU A 18 23.02 21.83 -29.31
CA LEU A 18 23.47 21.35 -28.00
C LEU A 18 22.49 21.73 -26.88
N GLY A 19 21.97 22.95 -26.88
CA GLY A 19 20.96 23.41 -25.92
C GLY A 19 19.66 22.60 -25.99
N MET A 20 19.17 22.31 -27.20
CA MET A 20 17.98 21.47 -27.39
C MET A 20 18.20 20.03 -26.91
N LEU A 21 19.36 19.45 -27.17
CA LEU A 21 19.69 18.10 -26.71
C LEU A 21 19.73 18.02 -25.18
N VAL A 22 20.31 19.02 -24.51
CA VAL A 22 20.33 19.09 -23.05
C VAL A 22 18.91 19.24 -22.48
N ALA A 23 18.08 20.11 -23.06
CA ALA A 23 16.69 20.27 -22.64
C ALA A 23 15.86 18.99 -22.84
N LEU A 24 16.08 18.27 -23.95
CA LEU A 24 15.47 16.96 -24.21
C LEU A 24 15.92 15.91 -23.19
N CYS A 25 17.22 15.80 -22.91
CA CYS A 25 17.75 14.88 -21.91
C CYS A 25 17.19 15.16 -20.51
N ILE A 26 17.10 16.43 -20.13
CA ILE A 26 16.49 16.86 -18.87
C ILE A 26 15.00 16.48 -18.87
N GLY A 27 14.25 16.80 -19.93
CA GLY A 27 12.83 16.43 -20.05
C GLY A 27 12.59 14.92 -19.96
N VAL A 28 13.41 14.11 -20.62
CA VAL A 28 13.34 12.64 -20.54
C VAL A 28 13.69 12.14 -19.14
N ALA A 29 14.70 12.71 -18.48
CA ALA A 29 15.05 12.37 -17.11
C ALA A 29 13.93 12.73 -16.12
N TRP A 30 13.28 13.89 -16.27
CA TRP A 30 12.11 14.26 -15.47
C TRP A 30 10.93 13.30 -15.67
N LEU A 31 10.70 12.83 -16.91
CA LEU A 31 9.62 11.88 -17.22
C LEU A 31 9.87 10.49 -16.63
N THR A 32 11.12 10.02 -16.58
CA THR A 32 11.45 8.68 -16.06
C THR A 32 11.64 8.65 -14.55
N ILE A 33 12.18 9.72 -13.95
CA ILE A 33 12.50 9.80 -12.52
C ILE A 33 11.35 10.41 -11.71
N GLY A 34 10.56 11.32 -12.30
CA GLY A 34 9.53 12.10 -11.61
C GLY A 34 8.09 11.57 -11.72
N SER A 35 7.85 10.50 -12.49
CA SER A 35 6.49 9.97 -12.66
C SER A 35 6.10 9.06 -11.48
N PRO A 36 5.04 9.38 -10.70
CA PRO A 36 4.59 8.55 -9.59
C PRO A 36 4.08 7.16 -10.03
N LEU A 37 3.75 7.01 -11.31
CA LEU A 37 3.25 5.77 -11.91
C LEU A 37 4.36 4.76 -12.28
N THR A 38 5.64 5.15 -12.30
CA THR A 38 6.75 4.26 -12.68
C THR A 38 7.55 3.73 -11.49
N TRP A 39 7.20 4.08 -10.24
CA TRP A 39 7.88 3.53 -9.08
C TRP A 39 7.51 2.04 -8.89
N PRO A 40 8.46 1.09 -9.00
CA PRO A 40 8.15 -0.35 -8.92
C PRO A 40 7.38 -0.74 -7.65
N GLY A 41 7.64 -0.03 -6.55
CA GLY A 41 6.93 -0.19 -5.27
C GLY A 41 5.46 0.22 -5.30
N ALA A 42 5.09 1.32 -5.97
CA ALA A 42 3.69 1.75 -6.04
C ALA A 42 2.85 0.78 -6.87
N ALA A 43 3.41 0.31 -7.99
CA ALA A 43 2.77 -0.73 -8.81
C ALA A 43 2.62 -2.06 -8.05
N ARG A 44 3.64 -2.46 -7.27
CA ARG A 44 3.58 -3.65 -6.42
C ARG A 44 2.52 -3.52 -5.33
N LEU A 45 2.44 -2.37 -4.64
CA LEU A 45 1.44 -2.14 -3.61
C LEU A 45 0.01 -2.20 -4.21
N ALA A 46 -0.21 -1.56 -5.35
CA ALA A 46 -1.52 -1.62 -6.02
C ALA A 46 -1.91 -3.05 -6.44
N LEU A 47 -0.95 -3.87 -6.88
CA LEU A 47 -1.18 -5.29 -7.16
C LEU A 47 -1.53 -6.07 -5.88
N GLN A 48 -0.82 -5.79 -4.79
CA GLN A 48 -1.06 -6.41 -3.49
C GLN A 48 -2.42 -6.02 -2.90
N GLU A 49 -2.83 -4.74 -3.01
CA GLU A 49 -4.17 -4.27 -2.61
C GLU A 49 -5.27 -4.95 -3.42
N ARG A 50 -5.10 -5.08 -4.75
CA ARG A 50 -6.07 -5.82 -5.59
C ARG A 50 -6.18 -7.28 -5.21
N ARG A 51 -5.05 -7.95 -4.98
CA ARG A 51 -5.05 -9.33 -4.48
C ARG A 51 -5.75 -9.41 -3.12
N GLY A 52 -5.50 -8.45 -2.25
CA GLY A 52 -6.11 -8.35 -0.93
C GLY A 52 -7.63 -8.18 -1.00
N GLU A 53 -8.14 -7.42 -1.96
CA GLU A 53 -9.57 -7.25 -2.19
C GLU A 53 -10.24 -8.59 -2.56
N GLU A 54 -9.64 -9.37 -3.47
CA GLU A 54 -10.14 -10.70 -3.84
C GLU A 54 -10.21 -11.64 -2.61
N VAL A 55 -9.13 -11.68 -1.83
CA VAL A 55 -9.05 -12.49 -0.61
C VAL A 55 -10.07 -12.03 0.41
N TYR A 56 -10.24 -10.72 0.60
CA TYR A 56 -11.19 -10.13 1.54
C TYR A 56 -12.63 -10.47 1.17
N ASN A 57 -12.98 -10.32 -0.10
CA ASN A 57 -14.34 -10.59 -0.59
C ASN A 57 -14.71 -12.06 -0.44
N ALA A 58 -13.74 -12.97 -0.65
CA ALA A 58 -13.96 -14.40 -0.50
C ALA A 58 -14.04 -14.88 0.96
N ASN A 59 -13.31 -14.23 1.89
CA ASN A 59 -13.07 -14.79 3.23
C ASN A 59 -13.52 -13.93 4.42
N CYS A 60 -13.67 -12.61 4.23
CA CYS A 60 -13.81 -11.66 5.34
C CYS A 60 -15.11 -10.83 5.26
N LEU A 61 -15.53 -10.48 4.05
CA LEU A 61 -16.61 -9.52 3.78
C LEU A 61 -17.94 -9.91 4.44
N SER A 62 -18.29 -11.19 4.44
CA SER A 62 -19.57 -11.68 4.98
C SER A 62 -19.78 -11.35 6.46
N CYS A 63 -18.71 -11.24 7.23
CA CYS A 63 -18.75 -10.96 8.66
C CYS A 63 -18.37 -9.50 8.96
N HIS A 64 -17.26 -9.03 8.37
CA HIS A 64 -16.68 -7.72 8.70
C HIS A 64 -17.28 -6.56 7.90
N GLY A 65 -18.01 -6.82 6.81
CA GLY A 65 -18.65 -5.78 6.00
C GLY A 65 -17.66 -5.03 5.09
N GLY A 66 -18.16 -4.02 4.38
CA GLY A 66 -17.39 -3.30 3.36
C GLY A 66 -16.73 -2.01 3.86
N ARG A 67 -16.38 -1.13 2.91
CA ARG A 67 -15.69 0.15 3.14
C ARG A 67 -16.50 1.19 3.96
N THR A 68 -17.78 0.94 4.21
CA THR A 68 -18.70 1.86 4.91
C THR A 68 -19.62 1.12 5.86
N GLY A 69 -20.17 1.84 6.84
CA GLY A 69 -21.19 1.34 7.75
C GLY A 69 -20.64 0.68 9.02
N GLY A 70 -21.56 0.35 9.92
CA GLY A 70 -21.26 -0.15 11.26
C GLY A 70 -20.61 0.88 12.17
N THR A 71 -20.25 0.43 13.37
CA THR A 71 -19.77 1.27 14.47
C THR A 71 -18.60 0.60 15.19
N ILE A 72 -18.00 1.34 16.13
CA ILE A 72 -16.90 0.84 16.95
C ILE A 72 -17.32 -0.32 17.87
N GLU A 73 -18.61 -0.43 18.19
CA GLU A 73 -19.18 -1.46 19.07
C GLU A 73 -19.53 -2.76 18.32
N ASP A 74 -19.42 -2.78 16.99
CA ASP A 74 -19.78 -3.95 16.19
C ASP A 74 -18.84 -5.12 16.50
N SER A 75 -19.42 -6.31 16.70
CA SER A 75 -18.69 -7.56 16.88
C SER A 75 -19.17 -8.60 15.86
N PRO A 76 -18.32 -9.07 14.93
CA PRO A 76 -16.90 -8.73 14.77
C PRO A 76 -16.68 -7.29 14.25
N PRO A 77 -15.51 -6.69 14.50
CA PRO A 77 -15.26 -5.29 14.17
C PRO A 77 -15.34 -5.01 12.68
N ARG A 78 -15.90 -3.86 12.33
CA ARG A 78 -15.77 -3.34 10.95
C ARG A 78 -14.31 -3.01 10.68
N HIS A 79 -13.82 -3.43 9.51
CA HIS A 79 -12.45 -3.13 9.09
C HIS A 79 -12.30 -1.75 8.43
N ASN A 80 -13.41 -1.03 8.25
CA ASN A 80 -13.41 0.34 7.73
C ASN A 80 -13.13 1.37 8.83
N ALA A 81 -13.11 2.65 8.45
CA ALA A 81 -12.80 3.77 9.33
C ALA A 81 -13.71 3.92 10.58
N ASN A 82 -14.90 3.31 10.61
CA ASN A 82 -15.83 3.41 11.73
C ASN A 82 -15.58 2.35 12.82
N GLY A 83 -14.82 1.29 12.52
CA GLY A 83 -14.46 0.26 13.49
C GLY A 83 -13.17 0.59 14.24
N HIS A 84 -12.59 -0.42 14.89
CA HIS A 84 -11.41 -0.27 15.74
C HIS A 84 -10.20 -1.11 15.31
N THR A 85 -10.24 -1.81 14.17
CA THR A 85 -9.11 -2.67 13.75
C THR A 85 -7.79 -1.89 13.62
N TRP A 86 -7.85 -0.62 13.22
CA TRP A 86 -6.69 0.28 13.10
C TRP A 86 -6.06 0.67 14.45
N HIS A 87 -6.71 0.38 15.60
CA HIS A 87 -6.09 0.55 16.92
C HIS A 87 -5.02 -0.51 17.22
N HIS A 88 -4.92 -1.56 16.41
CA HIS A 88 -4.02 -2.67 16.64
C HIS A 88 -2.83 -2.64 15.68
N PRO A 89 -1.61 -3.02 16.13
CA PRO A 89 -0.45 -3.09 15.27
C PRO A 89 -0.55 -4.25 14.27
N ASP A 90 0.20 -4.16 13.17
CA ASP A 90 0.18 -5.16 12.09
C ASP A 90 0.42 -6.59 12.60
N CYS A 91 1.38 -6.79 13.52
CA CYS A 91 1.67 -8.11 14.09
C CYS A 91 0.48 -8.72 14.84
N ALA A 92 -0.32 -7.90 15.55
CA ALA A 92 -1.52 -8.39 16.23
C ALA A 92 -2.60 -8.78 15.22
N ILE A 93 -2.84 -7.95 14.20
CA ILE A 93 -3.85 -8.22 13.17
C ILE A 93 -3.47 -9.47 12.36
N ARG A 94 -2.20 -9.63 11.98
CA ARG A 94 -1.69 -10.83 11.30
C ARG A 94 -1.85 -12.10 12.13
N THR A 95 -1.56 -12.00 13.43
CA THR A 95 -1.75 -13.13 14.35
C THR A 95 -3.22 -13.50 14.45
N MET A 96 -4.13 -12.52 14.52
CA MET A 96 -5.58 -12.75 14.54
C MET A 96 -6.07 -13.43 13.27
N ILE A 97 -5.61 -12.99 12.09
CA ILE A 97 -5.95 -13.65 10.82
C ILE A 97 -5.44 -15.10 10.81
N ARG A 98 -4.16 -15.31 11.18
CA ARG A 98 -3.52 -16.62 11.10
C ARG A 98 -4.09 -17.62 12.12
N GLU A 99 -4.15 -17.23 13.39
CA GLU A 99 -4.46 -18.14 14.51
C GLU A 99 -5.91 -18.03 15.02
N GLY A 100 -6.69 -17.07 14.51
CA GLY A 100 -8.08 -16.86 14.92
C GLY A 100 -8.22 -16.36 16.37
N SER A 101 -9.46 -16.16 16.82
CA SER A 101 -9.73 -15.66 18.18
C SER A 101 -9.39 -16.68 19.27
N ALA A 102 -9.56 -17.97 18.98
CA ALA A 102 -9.27 -19.05 19.93
C ALA A 102 -7.76 -19.25 20.20
N GLY A 103 -6.90 -18.83 19.26
CA GLY A 103 -5.45 -18.89 19.41
C GLY A 103 -4.83 -17.72 20.19
N ILE A 104 -5.62 -16.69 20.53
CA ILE A 104 -5.13 -15.44 21.14
C ILE A 104 -5.78 -15.18 22.50
N PHE A 105 -7.07 -15.45 22.66
CA PHE A 105 -7.78 -15.20 23.92
C PHE A 105 -7.87 -16.48 24.76
N GLU A 106 -7.11 -16.56 25.86
CA GLU A 106 -7.20 -17.65 26.84
C GLU A 106 -8.56 -17.67 27.57
N GLU A 107 -9.09 -16.48 27.89
CA GLU A 107 -10.38 -16.32 28.56
C GLU A 107 -11.48 -16.01 27.52
N LYS A 108 -12.17 -17.06 27.08
CA LYS A 108 -13.33 -16.94 26.19
C LYS A 108 -14.43 -16.12 26.88
N ARG A 109 -14.72 -14.92 26.40
CA ARG A 109 -16.06 -14.36 26.61
C ARG A 109 -17.05 -15.29 25.91
N ALA A 110 -17.93 -15.93 26.68
CA ALA A 110 -18.82 -17.00 26.19
C ALA A 110 -19.76 -16.56 25.05
N ASP A 111 -19.93 -15.24 24.88
CA ASP A 111 -20.82 -14.56 23.95
C ASP A 111 -20.10 -13.89 22.77
N ALA A 112 -18.76 -13.85 22.73
CA ALA A 112 -18.03 -13.19 21.65
C ALA A 112 -17.98 -14.05 20.37
N PRO A 113 -18.33 -13.49 19.19
CA PRO A 113 -18.14 -14.15 17.89
C PRO A 113 -16.70 -14.67 17.74
N GLN A 114 -16.56 -15.94 17.40
CA GLN A 114 -15.26 -16.57 17.20
C GLN A 114 -14.80 -16.36 15.76
N MET A 115 -13.61 -15.78 15.59
CA MET A 115 -12.95 -15.71 14.29
C MET A 115 -12.16 -17.00 14.06
N GLN A 116 -12.49 -17.73 12.99
CA GLN A 116 -11.76 -18.92 12.61
C GLN A 116 -10.28 -18.60 12.24
N PRO A 117 -9.34 -19.52 12.50
CA PRO A 117 -7.97 -19.39 12.02
C PRO A 117 -7.89 -19.58 10.50
N PHE A 118 -7.01 -18.84 9.83
CA PHE A 118 -6.70 -19.03 8.40
C PHE A 118 -5.36 -19.72 8.14
N LYS A 119 -4.64 -20.14 9.18
CA LYS A 119 -3.43 -20.96 9.06
C LYS A 119 -3.70 -22.21 8.23
N GLY A 120 -2.88 -22.44 7.20
CA GLY A 120 -3.04 -23.55 6.26
C GLY A 120 -4.14 -23.33 5.21
N THR A 121 -4.90 -22.24 5.29
CA THR A 121 -5.90 -21.84 4.27
C THR A 121 -5.40 -20.65 3.44
N LEU A 122 -4.83 -19.63 4.10
CA LEU A 122 -4.20 -18.49 3.44
C LEU A 122 -2.68 -18.59 3.52
N SER A 123 -2.01 -18.22 2.44
CA SER A 123 -0.56 -18.05 2.43
C SER A 123 -0.13 -16.78 3.17
N SER A 124 1.14 -16.66 3.56
CA SER A 124 1.66 -15.42 4.14
C SER A 124 1.46 -14.22 3.21
N ASP A 125 1.64 -14.42 1.90
CA ASP A 125 1.43 -13.37 0.90
C ASP A 125 -0.05 -12.95 0.79
N ASP A 126 -0.99 -13.88 0.93
CA ASP A 126 -2.43 -13.54 0.97
C ASP A 126 -2.79 -12.79 2.26
N ILE A 127 -2.15 -13.11 3.38
CA ILE A 127 -2.32 -12.37 4.64
C ILE A 127 -1.77 -10.95 4.49
N GLU A 128 -0.59 -10.77 3.90
CA GLU A 128 -0.05 -9.44 3.64
C GLU A 128 -0.89 -8.67 2.61
N ALA A 129 -1.45 -9.36 1.61
CA ALA A 129 -2.35 -8.75 0.64
C ALA A 129 -3.63 -8.25 1.30
N VAL A 130 -4.30 -9.06 2.12
CA VAL A 130 -5.53 -8.63 2.82
C VAL A 130 -5.24 -7.49 3.80
N MET A 131 -4.08 -7.49 4.47
CA MET A 131 -3.63 -6.39 5.31
C MET A 131 -3.49 -5.08 4.52
N ALA A 132 -2.86 -5.13 3.33
CA ALA A 132 -2.75 -3.97 2.44
C ALA A 132 -4.14 -3.46 2.04
N TYR A 133 -5.06 -4.34 1.63
CA TYR A 133 -6.42 -3.96 1.27
C TYR A 133 -7.20 -3.33 2.44
N ILE A 134 -7.13 -3.93 3.64
CA ILE A 134 -7.80 -3.38 4.84
C ILE A 134 -7.37 -1.93 5.11
N LYS A 135 -6.07 -1.65 4.98
CA LYS A 135 -5.51 -0.29 5.18
C LYS A 135 -6.06 0.74 4.20
N THR A 136 -6.53 0.33 3.02
CA THR A 136 -7.17 1.23 2.04
C THR A 136 -8.55 1.75 2.51
N MET A 137 -9.15 1.11 3.52
CA MET A 137 -10.46 1.49 4.07
C MET A 137 -10.34 2.48 5.23
N TRP A 138 -9.13 2.80 5.67
CA TRP A 138 -8.86 3.72 6.77
C TRP A 138 -8.64 5.14 6.29
N LEU A 139 -8.88 6.10 7.17
CA LEU A 139 -8.50 7.49 6.95
C LEU A 139 -6.96 7.64 7.02
N PRO A 140 -6.37 8.65 6.37
CA PRO A 140 -4.93 8.89 6.43
C PRO A 140 -4.37 8.92 7.86
N TRP A 141 -5.00 9.68 8.76
CA TRP A 141 -4.56 9.78 10.16
C TRP A 141 -4.67 8.45 10.93
N GLN A 142 -5.63 7.59 10.59
CA GLN A 142 -5.77 6.26 11.20
C GLN A 142 -4.62 5.35 10.77
N ARG A 143 -4.23 5.40 9.49
CA ARG A 143 -3.04 4.67 9.01
C ARG A 143 -1.77 5.14 9.70
N ASP A 144 -1.61 6.45 9.89
CA ASP A 144 -0.43 7.02 10.54
C ASP A 144 -0.32 6.59 12.01
N VAL A 145 -1.43 6.64 12.75
CA VAL A 145 -1.50 6.16 14.14
C VAL A 145 -1.19 4.67 14.23
N GLN A 146 -1.82 3.86 13.38
CA GLN A 146 -1.60 2.41 13.34
C GLN A 146 -0.13 2.06 13.01
N ALA A 147 0.48 2.81 12.09
CA ALA A 147 1.89 2.63 11.75
C ALA A 147 2.81 2.92 12.95
N GLY A 148 2.43 3.90 13.78
CA GLY A 148 3.07 4.16 15.08
C GLY A 148 3.04 2.93 16.00
N PHE A 149 1.84 2.37 16.24
CA PHE A 149 1.71 1.14 17.04
C PHE A 149 2.53 -0.02 16.48
N THR A 150 2.52 -0.20 15.16
CA THR A 150 3.31 -1.25 14.51
C THR A 150 4.80 -1.09 14.80
N LYS A 151 5.34 0.12 14.67
CA LYS A 151 6.74 0.42 14.95
C LYS A 151 7.11 0.18 16.42
N GLU A 152 6.19 0.47 17.34
CA GLU A 152 6.41 0.40 18.79
C GLU A 152 6.16 -0.98 19.39
N MET A 153 5.45 -1.88 18.71
CA MET A 153 5.00 -3.14 19.31
C MET A 153 5.48 -4.37 18.54
N CYS A 154 5.79 -4.23 17.24
CA CYS A 154 6.25 -5.35 16.42
C CYS A 154 7.78 -5.35 16.34
N PHE A 155 8.44 -5.77 17.42
CA PHE A 155 9.91 -5.75 17.52
C PHE A 155 10.63 -6.87 16.76
N ASP A 156 9.93 -7.97 16.43
CA ASP A 156 10.53 -9.14 15.75
C ASP A 156 9.54 -9.76 14.75
N THR A 157 9.52 -9.31 13.49
CA THR A 157 8.94 -10.07 12.35
C THR A 157 9.57 -9.65 11.01
N ASN A 158 10.89 -9.41 10.97
CA ASN A 158 11.63 -9.28 9.71
C ASN A 158 12.30 -10.61 9.36
#